data_AF-A0A2M8N978-F1
#
_entry.id   AF-A0A2M8N978-F1
#
_cell.length_a   1.000
_cell.length_b   1.000
_cell.length_c   1.000
_cell.angle_alpha   90.00
_cell.angle_beta   90.00
_cell.angle_gamma   90.00
#
_symmetry.space_group_name_H-M   'P 1'
#
loop_
_entity.id
_entity.type
_entity.pdbx_description
1 polymer ?
#
loop_
_entity_poly.entity_id
_entity_poly.type
_entity_poly.pdbx_seq_one_letter_code
_entity_poly.pdbx_strand_id
1 'polypeptide(L)'
;MHFTREIQRLVLLFALAFAGIAFSAAYWATIGAETISLREDNPRVIEARSRIQRGAIYDRDGALLVQSIPDETGVVTRRYRFESTYSALGYYSLRYGTDGIEALYDSQLSGADQADDLITFFNEDILHRPRQGKDIQVTLDLEIQQRAATLLDGHKGAIIVMSVPDGEIQALVSLPTYNPNTLDTEWERFVKSEGNPFFNRALQGNYQPGSIIHLELITAALINNFNLTTTYPNATQSVTVDDVTLTCILTPPATELTLSQAFTYGCPAPFASLIEQITLPRLAVTLNTFRNAPRAENTPQTTQNTPPAFTLEDALGQGVITYSPVQMAAITAAIINNGNAPQPYLVIESPATVRPTTPITTPEIARQLQALMRLSVLEGTAQPAAHAGFDIGGQAGIGYAGETSHVWFIGFLRLVGNQGFVVSVVIEDTNNTGLAAEIGGELLALAAAENQTP
;
A
#
# COMPACT_ATOMS: atom_id res chain seq x y z
N MET A 1 68.04 27.74 -42.58
CA MET A 1 67.43 27.60 -41.23
C MET A 1 65.95 27.22 -41.35
N HIS A 2 65.63 26.01 -41.80
CA HIS A 2 64.23 25.54 -41.91
C HIS A 2 63.70 24.88 -40.63
N PHE A 3 64.60 24.52 -39.70
CA PHE A 3 64.27 23.73 -38.52
C PHE A 3 63.56 24.53 -37.41
N THR A 4 63.83 25.84 -37.31
CA THR A 4 63.27 26.71 -36.26
C THR A 4 61.76 26.90 -36.37
N ARG A 5 61.22 26.99 -37.60
CA ARG A 5 59.80 27.21 -37.85
C ARG A 5 58.96 25.96 -37.55
N GLU A 6 59.50 24.78 -37.84
CA GLU A 6 58.84 23.52 -37.50
C GLU A 6 58.95 23.21 -35.99
N ILE A 7 60.06 23.55 -35.34
CA ILE A 7 60.17 23.50 -33.87
C ILE A 7 59.13 24.42 -33.22
N GLN A 8 58.97 25.67 -33.69
CA GLN A 8 57.99 26.61 -33.12
C GLN A 8 56.55 26.12 -33.26
N ARG A 9 56.20 25.49 -34.39
CA ARG A 9 54.88 24.87 -34.60
C ARG A 9 54.64 23.70 -33.65
N LEU A 10 55.66 22.85 -33.45
CA LEU A 10 55.59 21.73 -32.54
C LEU A 10 55.40 22.21 -31.09
N VAL A 11 56.18 23.22 -30.67
CA VAL A 11 56.07 23.83 -29.34
C VAL A 11 54.69 24.47 -29.15
N LEU A 12 54.17 25.19 -30.14
CA LEU A 12 52.83 25.77 -30.08
C LEU A 12 51.75 24.70 -29.97
N LEU A 13 51.87 23.60 -30.72
CA LEU A 13 50.94 22.48 -30.67
C LEU A 13 50.95 21.81 -29.28
N PHE A 14 52.13 21.55 -28.71
CA PHE A 14 52.22 21.04 -27.34
C PHE A 14 51.69 22.03 -26.30
N ALA A 15 51.99 23.32 -26.43
CA ALA A 15 51.49 24.34 -25.53
C ALA A 15 49.96 24.42 -25.55
N LEU A 16 49.34 24.36 -26.74
CA LEU A 16 47.88 24.32 -26.88
C LEU A 16 47.28 23.01 -26.32
N ALA A 17 47.95 21.86 -26.53
CA ALA A 17 47.51 20.59 -25.96
C ALA A 17 47.57 20.60 -24.42
N PHE A 18 48.67 21.07 -23.84
CA PHE A 18 48.80 21.21 -22.38
C PHE A 18 47.82 22.24 -21.82
N ALA A 19 47.58 23.36 -22.52
CA ALA A 19 46.56 24.33 -22.13
C ALA A 19 45.16 23.70 -22.14
N GLY A 20 44.85 22.87 -23.14
CA GLY A 20 43.61 22.11 -23.20
C GLY A 20 43.44 21.13 -22.03
N ILE A 21 44.51 20.37 -21.70
CA ILE A 21 44.52 19.46 -20.54
C ILE A 21 44.35 20.25 -19.23
N ALA A 22 45.09 21.36 -19.07
CA ALA A 22 45.01 22.20 -17.86
C ALA A 22 43.62 22.81 -17.70
N PHE A 23 42.99 23.27 -18.79
CA PHE A 23 41.63 23.79 -18.76
C PHE A 23 40.62 22.70 -18.40
N SER A 24 40.77 21.49 -18.96
CA SER A 24 39.91 20.35 -18.61
C SER A 24 40.06 19.95 -17.15
N ALA A 25 41.30 19.87 -16.64
CA ALA A 25 41.55 19.57 -15.24
C ALA A 25 40.98 20.65 -14.30
N ALA A 26 41.14 21.93 -14.63
CA ALA A 26 40.57 23.04 -13.86
C ALA A 26 39.04 23.02 -13.87
N TYR A 27 38.43 22.72 -15.01
CA TYR A 27 36.98 22.56 -15.12
C TYR A 27 36.48 21.45 -14.19
N TRP A 28 37.07 20.25 -14.25
CA TRP A 28 36.66 19.13 -13.41
C TRP A 28 37.00 19.31 -11.92
N ALA A 29 38.03 20.10 -11.59
CA ALA A 29 38.40 20.40 -10.21
C ALA A 29 37.49 21.46 -9.54
N THR A 30 36.76 22.26 -10.32
CA THR A 30 35.99 23.40 -9.78
C THR A 30 34.52 23.38 -10.17
N ILE A 31 34.21 23.32 -11.46
CA ILE A 31 32.84 23.41 -11.99
C ILE A 31 32.20 22.02 -12.09
N GLY A 32 32.96 21.02 -12.57
CA GLY A 32 32.51 19.64 -12.70
C GLY A 32 32.77 18.76 -11.47
N ALA A 33 33.26 19.33 -10.37
CA ALA A 33 33.65 18.54 -9.21
C ALA A 33 32.44 17.83 -8.56
N GLU A 34 31.33 18.56 -8.40
CA GLU A 34 30.09 18.03 -7.81
C GLU A 34 29.50 16.89 -8.64
N THR A 35 29.57 16.96 -9.97
CA THR A 35 29.01 15.93 -10.85
C THR A 35 29.81 14.63 -10.82
N ILE A 36 31.05 14.63 -10.34
CA ILE A 36 31.86 13.42 -10.10
C ILE A 36 31.72 12.96 -8.65
N SER A 37 31.75 13.89 -7.68
CA SER A 37 31.72 13.55 -6.27
C SER A 37 30.38 12.95 -5.84
N LEU A 38 29.26 13.40 -6.43
CA LEU A 38 27.90 12.95 -6.12
C LEU A 38 27.45 11.73 -6.92
N ARG A 39 28.32 11.14 -7.76
CA ARG A 39 27.95 9.91 -8.49
C ARG A 39 27.72 8.77 -7.52
N GLU A 40 26.68 7.99 -7.78
CA GLU A 40 26.32 6.82 -6.96
C GLU A 40 27.38 5.72 -7.00
N ASP A 41 28.18 5.65 -8.06
CA ASP A 41 29.27 4.69 -8.22
C ASP A 41 30.62 5.18 -7.66
N ASN A 42 30.65 6.34 -7.00
CA ASN A 42 31.86 6.86 -6.36
C ASN A 42 32.22 6.01 -5.12
N PRO A 43 33.38 5.31 -5.10
CA PRO A 43 33.77 4.46 -3.98
C PRO A 43 33.84 5.20 -2.64
N ARG A 44 34.12 6.51 -2.65
CA ARG A 44 34.15 7.34 -1.43
C ARG A 44 32.76 7.55 -0.85
N VAL A 45 31.75 7.71 -1.69
CA VAL A 45 30.35 7.85 -1.25
C VAL A 45 29.85 6.52 -0.70
N ILE A 46 30.19 5.41 -1.33
CA ILE A 46 29.83 4.06 -0.85
C ILE A 46 30.49 3.77 0.50
N GLU A 47 31.78 4.09 0.66
CA GLU A 47 32.50 3.91 1.93
C GLU A 47 31.99 4.83 3.03
N ALA A 48 31.62 6.07 2.71
CA ALA A 48 30.98 6.96 3.67
C ALA A 48 29.60 6.40 4.09
N ARG A 49 28.79 5.93 3.13
CA ARG A 49 27.47 5.34 3.38
C ARG A 49 27.54 4.03 4.16
N SER A 50 28.54 3.19 3.92
CA SER A 50 28.73 1.91 4.60
C SER A 50 29.00 2.07 6.10
N ARG A 51 29.48 3.26 6.51
CA ARG A 51 29.74 3.61 7.90
C ARG A 51 28.57 4.34 8.57
N ILE A 52 27.52 4.74 7.83
CA ILE A 52 26.36 5.42 8.41
C ILE A 52 25.60 4.45 9.31
N GLN A 53 25.51 4.79 10.59
CA GLN A 53 24.69 4.05 11.52
C GLN A 53 23.25 4.53 11.39
N ARG A 54 22.49 3.89 10.48
CA ARG A 54 21.08 4.21 10.33
C ARG A 54 20.31 3.99 11.63
N GLY A 55 19.34 4.85 11.91
CA GLY A 55 18.48 4.73 13.09
C GLY A 55 17.71 3.41 13.12
N ALA A 56 17.38 2.92 14.31
CA ALA A 56 16.58 1.73 14.50
C ALA A 56 15.10 1.95 14.17
N ILE A 57 14.40 0.88 13.81
CA ILE A 57 12.95 0.89 13.55
C ILE A 57 12.29 0.04 14.62
N TYR A 58 11.33 0.60 15.34
CA TYR A 58 10.54 -0.07 16.37
C TYR A 58 9.07 -0.12 15.96
N ASP A 59 8.36 -1.16 16.40
CA ASP A 59 6.90 -1.22 16.28
C ASP A 59 6.23 -0.22 17.25
N ARG A 60 4.89 -0.20 17.25
CA ARG A 60 4.12 0.74 18.07
C ARG A 60 4.28 0.54 19.59
N ASP A 61 4.70 -0.65 20.03
CA ASP A 61 4.90 -0.99 21.44
C ASP A 61 6.38 -0.98 21.86
N GLY A 62 7.28 -0.63 20.93
CA GLY A 62 8.71 -0.49 21.18
C GLY A 62 9.52 -1.77 20.95
N ALA A 63 8.95 -2.80 20.33
CA ALA A 63 9.67 -3.97 19.88
C ALA A 63 10.59 -3.59 18.71
N LEU A 64 11.88 -3.90 18.86
CA LEU A 64 12.88 -3.59 17.84
C LEU A 64 12.70 -4.47 16.60
N LEU A 65 12.47 -3.85 15.44
CA LEU A 65 12.26 -4.51 14.15
C LEU A 65 13.54 -4.52 13.30
N VAL A 66 14.20 -3.35 13.19
CA VAL A 66 15.41 -3.17 12.37
C VAL A 66 16.48 -2.43 13.16
N GLN A 67 17.72 -2.87 13.02
CA GLN A 67 18.87 -2.19 13.60
C GLN A 67 20.10 -2.22 12.70
N SER A 68 20.99 -1.26 12.95
CA SER A 68 22.32 -1.18 12.36
C SER A 68 23.35 -1.85 13.28
N ILE A 69 24.18 -2.75 12.74
CA ILE A 69 25.21 -3.48 13.49
C ILE A 69 26.59 -3.15 12.90
N PRO A 70 27.44 -2.40 13.61
CA PRO A 70 28.81 -2.17 13.19
C PRO A 70 29.67 -3.41 13.38
N ASP A 71 30.58 -3.68 12.44
CA ASP A 71 31.66 -4.64 12.59
C ASP A 71 32.93 -4.00 13.18
N GLU A 72 34.00 -4.78 13.34
CA GLU A 72 35.30 -4.31 13.89
C GLU A 72 35.96 -3.23 13.03
N THR A 73 35.61 -3.14 11.73
CA THR A 73 36.15 -2.14 10.79
C THR A 73 35.32 -0.85 10.74
N GLY A 74 34.18 -0.84 11.43
CA GLY A 74 33.19 0.23 11.45
C GLY A 74 32.22 0.20 10.27
N VAL A 75 32.23 -0.86 9.46
CA VAL A 75 31.21 -1.08 8.42
C VAL A 75 29.94 -1.57 9.08
N VAL A 76 28.82 -0.98 8.71
CA VAL A 76 27.52 -1.20 9.32
C VAL A 76 26.69 -2.12 8.44
N THR A 77 26.18 -3.19 9.03
CA THR A 77 25.20 -4.09 8.39
C THR A 77 23.81 -3.83 8.95
N ARG A 78 22.80 -3.75 8.07
CA ARG A 78 21.40 -3.59 8.45
C ARG A 78 20.77 -4.97 8.75
N ARG A 79 20.17 -5.16 9.92
CA ARG A 79 19.54 -6.43 10.35
C ARG A 79 18.06 -6.26 10.62
N TYR A 80 17.25 -7.11 9.98
CA TYR A 80 15.79 -7.19 10.10
C TYR A 80 15.41 -8.44 10.89
N ARG A 81 14.66 -8.26 11.99
CA ARG A 81 14.46 -9.32 12.99
C ARG A 81 13.31 -10.27 12.69
N PHE A 82 12.23 -9.79 12.09
CA PHE A 82 10.99 -10.55 11.92
C PHE A 82 10.60 -10.69 10.46
N GLU A 83 10.48 -11.91 9.95
CA GLU A 83 10.14 -12.18 8.55
C GLU A 83 8.79 -11.61 8.14
N SER A 84 7.80 -11.65 9.03
CA SER A 84 6.46 -11.08 8.80
C SER A 84 6.48 -9.59 8.46
N THR A 85 7.56 -8.87 8.78
CA THR A 85 7.67 -7.42 8.59
C THR A 85 8.38 -7.02 7.29
N TYR A 86 8.98 -7.97 6.56
CA TYR A 86 9.85 -7.68 5.41
C TYR A 86 9.15 -6.88 4.31
N SER A 87 7.91 -7.25 3.96
CA SER A 87 7.13 -6.54 2.93
C SER A 87 6.74 -5.11 3.33
N ALA A 88 6.62 -4.82 4.62
CA ALA A 88 6.27 -3.50 5.12
C ALA A 88 7.52 -2.60 5.24
N LEU A 89 8.58 -3.14 5.82
CA LEU A 89 9.81 -2.39 6.10
C LEU A 89 10.62 -2.11 4.84
N GLY A 90 10.56 -3.02 3.85
CA GLY A 90 11.38 -2.97 2.65
C GLY A 90 12.82 -3.40 2.93
N TYR A 91 13.77 -2.74 2.27
CA TYR A 91 15.19 -3.02 2.48
C TYR A 91 16.06 -1.76 2.38
N TYR A 92 17.29 -1.89 2.84
CA TYR A 92 18.40 -0.99 2.62
C TYR A 92 19.59 -1.80 2.13
N SER A 93 20.08 -1.46 0.94
CA SER A 93 21.26 -2.05 0.32
C SER A 93 22.12 -0.96 -0.28
N LEU A 94 23.43 -1.03 -0.02
CA LEU A 94 24.41 -0.16 -0.65
C LEU A 94 24.49 -0.38 -2.17
N ARG A 95 24.11 -1.58 -2.64
CA ARG A 95 24.19 -1.98 -4.04
C ARG A 95 22.88 -1.79 -4.80
N TYR A 96 21.75 -2.04 -4.13
CA TYR A 96 20.43 -2.10 -4.77
C TYR A 96 19.45 -1.02 -4.29
N GLY A 97 19.92 -0.07 -3.46
CA GLY A 97 19.14 1.06 -3.00
C GLY A 97 18.25 0.74 -1.81
N THR A 98 17.14 1.45 -1.72
CA THR A 98 16.18 1.36 -0.60
C THR A 98 14.76 1.11 -1.11
N ASP A 99 13.93 0.47 -0.29
CA ASP A 99 12.51 0.23 -0.57
C ASP A 99 11.66 0.32 0.71
N GLY A 100 10.33 0.38 0.59
CA GLY A 100 9.39 0.37 1.72
C GLY A 100 9.58 1.53 2.71
N ILE A 101 9.42 1.25 4.00
CA ILE A 101 9.63 2.24 5.08
C ILE A 101 11.08 2.75 5.09
N GLU A 102 12.07 1.90 4.76
CA GLU A 102 13.47 2.32 4.65
C GLU A 102 13.69 3.40 3.58
N ALA A 103 12.98 3.33 2.45
CA ALA A 103 13.01 4.37 1.43
C ALA A 103 12.19 5.61 1.83
N LEU A 104 11.00 5.39 2.39
CA LEU A 104 10.07 6.46 2.75
C LEU A 104 10.66 7.41 3.81
N TYR A 105 11.43 6.87 4.75
CA TYR A 105 12.07 7.62 5.83
C TYR A 105 13.60 7.62 5.72
N ASP A 106 14.14 7.45 4.51
CA ASP A 106 15.59 7.36 4.28
C ASP A 106 16.36 8.55 4.86
N SER A 107 15.83 9.76 4.73
CA SER A 107 16.47 10.97 5.23
C SER A 107 16.59 11.00 6.75
N GLN A 108 15.55 10.59 7.48
CA GLN A 108 15.56 10.51 8.95
C GLN A 108 16.43 9.35 9.43
N LEU A 109 16.27 8.19 8.79
CA LEU A 109 17.01 6.97 9.11
C LEU A 109 18.49 7.08 8.81
N SER A 110 18.91 7.80 7.77
CA SER A 110 20.33 8.10 7.50
C SER A 110 20.85 9.30 8.27
N GLY A 111 19.94 10.12 8.82
CA GLY A 111 20.25 11.40 9.44
C GLY A 111 20.54 12.51 8.43
N ALA A 112 20.30 12.31 7.13
CA ALA A 112 20.45 13.30 6.05
C ALA A 112 19.61 14.58 6.27
N ASP A 113 18.50 14.47 7.00
CA ASP A 113 17.63 15.59 7.39
C ASP A 113 18.30 16.54 8.41
N GLN A 114 19.34 16.09 9.10
CA GLN A 114 20.19 16.90 9.97
C GLN A 114 21.13 17.71 9.07
N ALA A 115 20.62 18.81 8.51
CA ALA A 115 21.44 19.81 7.81
C ALA A 115 22.60 20.26 8.71
N ASP A 116 23.78 20.51 8.12
CA ASP A 116 25.03 21.16 8.59
C ASP A 116 25.04 21.80 10.01
N ASP A 117 24.58 21.07 11.02
CA ASP A 117 24.60 21.52 12.39
C ASP A 117 26.06 21.53 12.83
N LEU A 118 26.44 22.52 13.62
CA LEU A 118 27.81 22.62 14.14
C LEU A 118 28.26 21.29 14.78
N ILE A 119 27.34 20.57 15.41
CA ILE A 119 27.58 19.25 16.01
C ILE A 119 27.91 18.20 14.95
N THR A 120 27.20 18.18 13.82
CA THR A 120 27.46 17.28 12.69
C THR A 120 28.82 17.59 12.06
N PHE A 121 29.13 18.86 11.80
CA PHE A 121 30.46 19.31 11.33
C PHE A 121 31.58 18.93 12.31
N PHE A 122 31.40 19.17 13.61
CA PHE A 122 32.40 18.77 14.62
C PHE A 122 32.56 17.25 14.73
N ASN A 123 31.48 16.47 14.59
CA ASN A 123 31.55 15.02 14.67
C ASN A 123 32.13 14.40 13.40
N GLU A 124 31.69 14.81 12.21
CA GLU A 124 32.06 14.23 10.93
C GLU A 124 33.42 14.77 10.43
N ASP A 125 33.60 16.09 10.36
CA ASP A 125 34.78 16.71 9.75
C ASP A 125 35.96 16.88 10.72
N ILE A 126 35.69 17.05 12.02
CA ILE A 126 36.74 17.22 13.03
C ILE A 126 37.04 15.90 13.75
N LEU A 127 36.01 15.23 14.30
CA LEU A 127 36.18 14.01 15.09
C LEU A 127 36.12 12.71 14.28
N HIS A 128 35.82 12.76 12.98
CA HIS A 128 35.73 11.60 12.09
C HIS A 128 34.81 10.48 12.61
N ARG A 129 33.73 10.86 13.30
CA ARG A 129 32.70 9.94 13.80
C ARG A 129 31.67 9.64 12.72
N PRO A 130 31.20 8.39 12.60
CA PRO A 130 30.16 8.03 11.63
C PRO A 130 28.85 8.75 11.95
N ARG A 131 28.16 9.20 10.89
CA ARG A 131 26.82 9.80 10.98
C ARG A 131 25.84 8.81 11.60
N GLN A 132 25.03 9.31 12.55
CA GLN A 132 23.98 8.54 13.20
C GLN A 132 22.61 9.07 12.77
N GLY A 133 21.77 8.18 12.26
CA GLY A 133 20.38 8.49 11.95
C GLY A 133 19.48 8.50 13.18
N LYS A 134 18.25 8.96 12.98
CA LYS A 134 17.23 8.97 14.04
C LYS A 134 16.44 7.68 14.01
N ASP A 135 16.19 7.15 15.20
CA ASP A 135 15.27 6.04 15.40
C ASP A 135 13.85 6.48 15.04
N ILE A 136 13.07 5.58 14.45
CA ILE A 136 11.65 5.81 14.14
C ILE A 136 10.78 4.75 14.77
N GLN A 137 9.55 5.14 15.11
CA GLN A 137 8.52 4.24 15.59
C GLN A 137 7.42 4.12 14.54
N VAL A 138 7.13 2.88 14.11
CA VAL A 138 6.10 2.61 13.11
C VAL A 138 4.76 2.30 13.78
N THR A 139 3.67 2.44 13.03
CA THR A 139 2.31 2.12 13.50
C THR A 139 2.01 0.62 13.53
N LEU A 140 2.91 -0.20 12.98
CA LEU A 140 2.75 -1.65 12.94
C LEU A 140 2.64 -2.20 14.37
N ASP A 141 1.74 -3.15 14.52
CA ASP A 141 1.59 -3.99 15.70
C ASP A 141 2.20 -5.36 15.36
N LEU A 142 3.24 -5.78 16.10
CA LEU A 142 4.00 -6.97 15.73
C LEU A 142 3.15 -8.24 15.82
N GLU A 143 2.20 -8.32 16.76
CA GLU A 143 1.35 -9.49 16.93
C GLU A 143 0.34 -9.60 15.78
N ILE A 144 -0.35 -8.50 15.46
CA ILE A 144 -1.26 -8.45 14.31
C ILE A 144 -0.50 -8.72 13.00
N GLN A 145 0.69 -8.14 12.83
CA GLN A 145 1.52 -8.34 11.63
C GLN A 145 1.96 -9.80 11.46
N GLN A 146 2.39 -10.47 12.52
CA GLN A 146 2.78 -11.89 12.48
C GLN A 146 1.58 -12.79 12.20
N ARG A 147 0.43 -12.50 12.81
CA ARG A 147 -0.79 -13.28 12.53
C ARG A 147 -1.23 -13.10 11.09
N ALA A 148 -1.23 -11.88 10.56
CA ALA A 148 -1.59 -11.60 9.17
C ALA A 148 -0.67 -12.34 8.18
N ALA A 149 0.65 -12.35 8.43
CA ALA A 149 1.60 -13.08 7.59
C ALA A 149 1.35 -14.59 7.65
N THR A 150 1.08 -15.14 8.84
CA THR A 150 0.79 -16.57 9.03
C THR A 150 -0.50 -16.99 8.32
N LEU A 151 -1.54 -16.15 8.39
CA LEU A 151 -2.84 -16.43 7.76
C LEU A 151 -2.79 -16.36 6.23
N LEU A 152 -1.94 -15.50 5.68
CA LEU A 152 -1.74 -15.38 4.23
C LEU A 152 -0.70 -16.39 3.69
N ASP A 153 0.01 -17.11 4.55
CA ASP A 153 1.07 -18.01 4.13
C ASP A 153 0.56 -19.06 3.13
N GLY A 154 1.44 -19.43 2.19
CA GLY A 154 1.09 -20.29 1.06
C GLY A 154 0.21 -19.65 -0.02
N HIS A 155 -0.21 -18.38 0.14
CA HIS A 155 -1.03 -17.66 -0.83
C HIS A 155 -0.33 -16.41 -1.37
N LYS A 156 -0.60 -16.09 -2.63
CA LYS A 156 -0.15 -14.85 -3.27
C LYS A 156 -1.18 -13.77 -3.00
N GLY A 157 -0.80 -12.63 -2.42
CA GLY A 157 -1.78 -11.63 -2.02
C GLY A 157 -1.27 -10.53 -1.12
N ALA A 158 -2.20 -9.80 -0.52
CA ALA A 158 -1.92 -8.74 0.44
C ALA A 158 -3.01 -8.57 1.49
N ILE A 159 -2.59 -8.06 2.64
CA ILE A 159 -3.45 -7.70 3.77
C ILE A 159 -3.07 -6.32 4.27
N ILE A 160 -4.08 -5.49 4.54
CA ILE A 160 -3.97 -4.24 5.31
C ILE A 160 -4.93 -4.32 6.50
N VAL A 161 -4.43 -4.05 7.70
CA VAL A 161 -5.23 -3.77 8.90
C VAL A 161 -4.97 -2.32 9.30
N MET A 162 -6.04 -1.55 9.53
CA MET A 162 -5.94 -0.13 9.82
C MET A 162 -6.89 0.29 10.95
N SER A 163 -6.43 1.17 11.83
CA SER A 163 -7.25 1.74 12.91
C SER A 163 -8.13 2.90 12.40
N VAL A 164 -9.24 3.11 13.10
CA VAL A 164 -10.18 4.22 12.87
C VAL A 164 -10.46 4.90 14.21
N PRO A 165 -10.44 6.25 14.31
CA PRO A 165 -10.41 7.21 13.20
C PRO A 165 -9.02 7.61 12.69
N ASP A 166 -7.94 7.14 13.32
CA ASP A 166 -6.62 7.74 13.13
C ASP A 166 -5.98 7.42 11.78
N GLY A 167 -6.27 6.25 11.20
CA GLY A 167 -5.65 5.80 9.94
C GLY A 167 -4.29 5.13 10.11
N GLU A 168 -3.96 4.66 11.33
CA GLU A 168 -2.73 3.91 11.59
C GLU A 168 -2.78 2.55 10.89
N ILE A 169 -1.80 2.25 10.04
CA ILE A 169 -1.66 0.91 9.46
C ILE A 169 -1.00 0.01 10.51
N GLN A 170 -1.78 -0.88 11.11
CA GLN A 170 -1.30 -1.81 12.15
C GLN A 170 -0.71 -3.09 11.56
N ALA A 171 -1.16 -3.50 10.38
CA ALA A 171 -0.50 -4.55 9.62
C ALA A 171 -0.49 -4.27 8.11
N LEU A 172 0.63 -4.59 7.47
CA LEU A 172 0.85 -4.51 6.03
C LEU A 172 1.62 -5.74 5.57
N VAL A 173 0.92 -6.69 4.96
CA VAL A 173 1.50 -7.94 4.45
C VAL A 173 1.39 -7.97 2.93
N SER A 174 2.48 -8.34 2.27
CA SER A 174 2.47 -8.68 0.84
C SER A 174 3.28 -9.95 0.62
N LEU A 175 2.65 -10.97 0.04
CA LEU A 175 3.27 -12.26 -0.25
C LEU A 175 3.16 -12.64 -1.74
N PRO A 176 4.16 -13.36 -2.29
CA PRO A 176 5.43 -13.73 -1.65
C PRO A 176 6.35 -12.51 -1.43
N THR A 177 7.33 -12.64 -0.53
CA THR A 177 8.29 -11.58 -0.20
C THR A 177 9.75 -12.09 -0.26
N TYR A 178 10.71 -11.24 0.07
CA TYR A 178 12.15 -11.51 0.08
C TYR A 178 12.74 -11.36 1.48
N ASN A 179 13.92 -11.95 1.73
CA ASN A 179 14.65 -11.71 2.96
C ASN A 179 15.66 -10.57 2.78
N PRO A 180 15.44 -9.40 3.41
CA PRO A 180 16.35 -8.25 3.27
C PRO A 180 17.74 -8.52 3.87
N ASN A 181 17.88 -9.48 4.81
CA ASN A 181 19.17 -9.84 5.38
C ASN A 181 20.08 -10.62 4.42
N THR A 182 19.53 -11.28 3.40
CA THR A 182 20.28 -12.04 2.39
C THR A 182 20.14 -11.46 0.99
N LEU A 183 19.58 -10.24 0.88
CA LEU A 183 19.27 -9.55 -0.36
C LEU A 183 20.47 -9.47 -1.30
N ASP A 184 21.60 -8.99 -0.82
CA ASP A 184 22.78 -8.71 -1.65
C ASP A 184 23.38 -9.99 -2.26
N THR A 185 23.30 -11.11 -1.52
CA THR A 185 23.80 -12.42 -1.96
C THR A 185 22.82 -13.15 -2.87
N GLU A 186 21.53 -12.92 -2.69
CA GLU A 186 20.47 -13.68 -3.36
C GLU A 186 19.67 -12.85 -4.38
N TRP A 187 20.12 -11.64 -4.70
CA TRP A 187 19.44 -10.70 -5.61
C TRP A 187 18.97 -11.34 -6.92
N GLU A 188 19.86 -12.06 -7.60
CA GLU A 188 19.53 -12.73 -8.87
C GLU A 188 18.44 -13.79 -8.72
N ARG A 189 18.36 -14.45 -7.56
CA ARG A 189 17.29 -15.40 -7.24
C ARG A 189 15.98 -14.68 -7.06
N PHE A 190 15.95 -13.60 -6.27
CA PHE A 190 14.71 -12.84 -6.00
C PHE A 190 14.14 -12.18 -7.27
N VAL A 191 14.99 -11.59 -8.11
CA VAL A 191 14.56 -10.96 -9.37
C VAL A 191 13.93 -11.98 -10.34
N LYS A 192 14.40 -13.23 -10.32
CA LYS A 192 13.88 -14.31 -11.17
C LYS A 192 12.78 -15.13 -10.49
N SER A 193 12.47 -14.86 -9.23
CA SER A 193 11.47 -15.64 -8.48
C SER A 193 10.08 -15.37 -9.02
N GLU A 194 9.29 -16.44 -9.16
CA GLU A 194 7.88 -16.32 -9.52
C GLU A 194 7.13 -15.49 -8.46
N GLY A 195 6.13 -14.73 -8.90
CA GLY A 195 5.33 -13.91 -8.00
C GLY A 195 5.97 -12.59 -7.57
N ASN A 196 7.07 -12.14 -8.19
CA ASN A 196 7.62 -10.78 -8.04
C ASN A 196 7.71 -10.32 -6.57
N PRO A 197 8.64 -10.88 -5.76
CA PRO A 197 8.67 -10.63 -4.31
C PRO A 197 8.93 -9.16 -3.94
N PHE A 198 9.52 -8.36 -4.84
CA PHE A 198 9.72 -6.92 -4.66
C PHE A 198 8.44 -6.09 -4.91
N PHE A 199 7.40 -6.68 -5.50
CA PHE A 199 6.16 -5.98 -5.76
C PHE A 199 5.29 -5.95 -4.50
N ASN A 200 5.17 -4.76 -3.90
CA ASN A 200 4.33 -4.59 -2.72
C ASN A 200 2.86 -4.52 -3.13
N ARG A 201 2.19 -5.67 -3.12
CA ARG A 201 0.78 -5.83 -3.49
C ARG A 201 -0.18 -4.99 -2.65
N ALA A 202 0.16 -4.74 -1.39
CA ALA A 202 -0.69 -4.00 -0.48
C ALA A 202 -0.76 -2.50 -0.84
N LEU A 203 0.34 -1.96 -1.36
CA LEU A 203 0.47 -0.54 -1.71
C LEU A 203 0.37 -0.27 -3.22
N GLN A 204 1.05 -1.08 -4.03
CA GLN A 204 1.23 -0.90 -5.48
C GLN A 204 0.31 -1.78 -6.32
N GLY A 205 -0.23 -2.85 -5.73
CA GLY A 205 -1.22 -3.72 -6.37
C GLY A 205 -2.44 -2.93 -6.80
N ASN A 206 -2.88 -3.09 -8.04
CA ASN A 206 -4.12 -2.52 -8.53
C ASN A 206 -4.98 -3.66 -9.06
N TYR A 207 -6.02 -4.02 -8.31
CA TYR A 207 -6.89 -5.14 -8.64
C TYR A 207 -8.29 -4.63 -8.97
N GLN A 208 -8.95 -5.32 -9.89
CA GLN A 208 -10.34 -5.06 -10.18
C GLN A 208 -11.18 -5.35 -8.93
N PRO A 209 -12.13 -4.48 -8.55
CA PRO A 209 -12.92 -4.71 -7.34
C PRO A 209 -13.88 -5.90 -7.48
N GLY A 210 -14.23 -6.29 -8.71
CA GLY A 210 -15.27 -7.28 -8.95
C GLY A 210 -16.55 -6.90 -8.21
N SER A 211 -17.21 -7.87 -7.57
CA SER A 211 -18.44 -7.63 -6.81
C SER A 211 -18.29 -6.73 -5.58
N ILE A 212 -17.07 -6.40 -5.13
CA ILE A 212 -16.87 -5.41 -4.06
C ILE A 212 -17.39 -4.03 -4.50
N ILE A 213 -17.38 -3.73 -5.80
CA ILE A 213 -17.90 -2.47 -6.34
C ILE A 213 -19.37 -2.24 -6.03
N HIS A 214 -20.12 -3.32 -5.72
CA HIS A 214 -21.52 -3.21 -5.32
C HIS A 214 -21.70 -2.29 -4.11
N LEU A 215 -20.70 -2.13 -3.24
CA LEU A 215 -20.71 -1.17 -2.14
C LEU A 215 -20.83 0.29 -2.65
N GLU A 216 -20.10 0.62 -3.71
CA GLU A 216 -20.15 1.93 -4.37
C GLU A 216 -21.47 2.12 -5.10
N LEU A 217 -21.99 1.06 -5.73
CA LEU A 217 -23.29 1.09 -6.40
C LEU A 217 -24.44 1.28 -5.41
N ILE A 218 -24.41 0.62 -4.25
CA ILE A 218 -25.36 0.85 -3.14
C ILE A 218 -25.25 2.30 -2.68
N THR A 219 -24.04 2.84 -2.55
CA THR A 219 -23.83 4.24 -2.17
C THR A 219 -24.49 5.18 -3.19
N ALA A 220 -24.28 4.93 -4.49
CA ALA A 220 -24.90 5.70 -5.56
C ALA A 220 -26.43 5.57 -5.53
N ALA A 221 -26.96 4.38 -5.26
CA ALA A 221 -28.40 4.12 -5.09
C ALA A 221 -28.98 4.99 -3.96
N LEU A 222 -28.33 4.99 -2.81
CA LEU A 222 -28.77 5.75 -1.63
C LEU A 222 -28.70 7.26 -1.87
N ILE A 223 -27.66 7.77 -2.54
CA ILE A 223 -27.56 9.19 -2.95
C ILE A 223 -28.74 9.59 -3.85
N ASN A 224 -29.20 8.67 -4.71
CA ASN A 224 -30.31 8.89 -5.62
C ASN A 224 -31.67 8.46 -5.03
N ASN A 225 -31.77 8.23 -3.72
CA ASN A 225 -32.99 7.86 -2.99
C ASN A 225 -33.64 6.53 -3.44
N PHE A 226 -32.86 5.59 -3.96
CA PHE A 226 -33.34 4.24 -4.22
C PHE A 226 -33.56 3.47 -2.91
N ASN A 227 -34.64 2.69 -2.86
CA ASN A 227 -34.93 1.85 -1.71
C ASN A 227 -34.18 0.52 -1.81
N LEU A 228 -33.40 0.17 -0.79
CA LEU A 228 -32.65 -1.10 -0.73
C LEU A 228 -33.57 -2.33 -0.63
N THR A 229 -34.84 -2.15 -0.26
CA THR A 229 -35.85 -3.20 -0.24
C THR A 229 -36.55 -3.38 -1.60
N THR A 230 -36.12 -2.68 -2.65
CA THR A 230 -36.66 -2.86 -4.00
C THR A 230 -36.37 -4.28 -4.47
N THR A 231 -37.40 -4.97 -4.93
CA THR A 231 -37.33 -6.39 -5.30
C THR A 231 -37.12 -6.60 -6.80
N TYR A 232 -36.28 -7.56 -7.15
CA TYR A 232 -35.90 -7.91 -8.52
C TYR A 232 -36.29 -9.38 -8.79
N PRO A 233 -37.25 -9.67 -9.69
CA PRO A 233 -37.75 -11.03 -9.93
C PRO A 233 -36.70 -12.03 -10.45
N ASN A 234 -35.71 -11.54 -11.21
CA ASN A 234 -34.64 -12.35 -11.81
C ASN A 234 -33.27 -12.01 -11.19
N ALA A 235 -33.22 -11.80 -9.87
CA ALA A 235 -32.03 -11.32 -9.19
C ALA A 235 -30.83 -12.28 -9.30
N THR A 236 -31.07 -13.57 -9.51
CA THR A 236 -30.02 -14.60 -9.64
C THR A 236 -29.56 -14.84 -11.07
N GLN A 237 -30.07 -14.07 -12.03
CA GLN A 237 -29.65 -14.20 -13.42
C GLN A 237 -28.16 -13.86 -13.56
N SER A 238 -27.44 -14.64 -14.38
CA SER A 238 -26.05 -14.34 -14.70
C SER A 238 -25.96 -13.10 -15.60
N VAL A 239 -24.91 -12.31 -15.40
CA VAL A 239 -24.60 -11.15 -16.24
C VAL A 239 -23.30 -11.43 -16.97
N THR A 240 -23.33 -11.35 -18.30
CA THR A 240 -22.12 -11.52 -19.12
C THR A 240 -21.50 -10.16 -19.39
N VAL A 241 -20.20 -10.06 -19.10
CA VAL A 241 -19.38 -8.86 -19.28
C VAL A 241 -18.14 -9.31 -20.05
N ASP A 242 -18.00 -8.85 -21.30
CA ASP A 242 -17.05 -9.40 -22.28
C ASP A 242 -17.14 -10.94 -22.36
N ASP A 243 -16.04 -11.65 -22.08
CA ASP A 243 -15.95 -13.12 -22.09
C ASP A 243 -16.20 -13.75 -20.70
N VAL A 244 -16.53 -12.94 -19.68
CA VAL A 244 -16.72 -13.39 -18.30
C VAL A 244 -18.21 -13.44 -17.94
N THR A 245 -18.65 -14.57 -17.39
CA THR A 245 -20.03 -14.72 -16.89
C THR A 245 -20.05 -14.56 -15.37
N LEU A 246 -20.63 -13.46 -14.90
CA LEU A 246 -20.80 -13.16 -13.49
C LEU A 246 -22.06 -13.84 -12.96
N THR A 247 -21.93 -14.50 -11.81
CA THR A 247 -23.02 -15.17 -11.10
C THR A 247 -23.04 -14.71 -9.63
N CYS A 248 -24.09 -15.04 -8.88
CA CYS A 248 -24.08 -14.81 -7.44
C CYS A 248 -22.94 -15.61 -6.79
N ILE A 249 -22.22 -14.99 -5.84
CA ILE A 249 -21.12 -15.64 -5.11
C ILE A 249 -21.66 -16.80 -4.27
N LEU A 250 -22.77 -16.56 -3.57
CA LEU A 250 -23.49 -17.58 -2.83
C LEU A 250 -24.82 -17.87 -3.50
N THR A 251 -25.28 -19.11 -3.41
CA THR A 251 -26.62 -19.48 -3.87
C THR A 251 -27.66 -18.95 -2.89
N PRO A 252 -28.52 -18.00 -3.28
CA PRO A 252 -29.53 -17.45 -2.39
C PRO A 252 -30.74 -18.39 -2.24
N PRO A 253 -31.59 -18.18 -1.22
CA PRO A 253 -32.76 -19.04 -0.96
C PRO A 253 -33.90 -18.85 -1.98
N ALA A 254 -33.88 -17.78 -2.76
CA ALA A 254 -34.91 -17.45 -3.75
C ALA A 254 -34.28 -16.79 -4.99
N THR A 255 -34.97 -16.87 -6.13
CA THR A 255 -34.57 -16.19 -7.38
C THR A 255 -34.93 -14.71 -7.39
N GLU A 256 -35.96 -14.36 -6.63
CA GLU A 256 -36.42 -12.99 -6.39
C GLU A 256 -35.76 -12.45 -5.13
N LEU A 257 -35.02 -11.34 -5.23
CA LEU A 257 -34.29 -10.74 -4.10
C LEU A 257 -34.48 -9.23 -4.04
N THR A 258 -34.39 -8.68 -2.83
CA THR A 258 -34.22 -7.23 -2.65
C THR A 258 -32.82 -6.79 -3.07
N LEU A 259 -32.62 -5.50 -3.33
CA LEU A 259 -31.27 -4.96 -3.59
C LEU A 259 -30.30 -5.23 -2.43
N SER A 260 -30.77 -5.14 -1.18
CA SER A 260 -29.97 -5.50 0.01
C SER A 260 -29.58 -6.99 0.04
N GLN A 261 -30.49 -7.89 -0.33
CA GLN A 261 -30.19 -9.33 -0.44
C GLN A 261 -29.24 -9.59 -1.60
N ALA A 262 -29.41 -8.92 -2.74
CA ALA A 262 -28.50 -9.03 -3.87
C ALA A 262 -27.06 -8.63 -3.50
N PHE A 263 -26.89 -7.56 -2.70
CA PHE A 263 -25.60 -7.23 -2.11
C PHE A 263 -25.07 -8.36 -1.20
N THR A 264 -25.92 -8.84 -0.29
CA THR A 264 -25.60 -9.86 0.72
C THR A 264 -25.11 -11.17 0.10
N TYR A 265 -25.73 -11.63 -1.00
CA TYR A 265 -25.36 -12.86 -1.71
C TYR A 265 -24.40 -12.64 -2.90
N GLY A 266 -24.02 -11.38 -3.18
CA GLY A 266 -23.10 -11.02 -4.26
C GLY A 266 -23.67 -11.22 -5.67
N CYS A 267 -24.97 -11.00 -5.87
CA CYS A 267 -25.65 -11.21 -7.16
C CYS A 267 -25.53 -9.99 -8.10
N PRO A 268 -25.04 -10.16 -9.35
CA PRO A 268 -24.76 -9.03 -10.25
C PRO A 268 -25.98 -8.44 -10.98
N ALA A 269 -27.03 -9.23 -11.26
CA ALA A 269 -28.14 -8.79 -12.11
C ALA A 269 -28.90 -7.55 -11.59
N PRO A 270 -29.25 -7.45 -10.30
CA PRO A 270 -29.88 -6.24 -9.77
C PRO A 270 -29.02 -4.98 -9.93
N PHE A 271 -27.70 -5.13 -9.85
CA PHE A 271 -26.76 -4.02 -10.04
C PHE A 271 -26.64 -3.60 -11.50
N ALA A 272 -26.67 -4.55 -12.45
CA ALA A 272 -26.77 -4.22 -13.87
C ALA A 272 -28.04 -3.39 -14.16
N SER A 273 -29.18 -3.82 -13.61
CA SER A 273 -30.44 -3.05 -13.72
C SER A 273 -30.38 -1.69 -13.03
N LEU A 274 -29.67 -1.57 -11.90
CA LEU A 274 -29.49 -0.31 -11.17
C LEU A 274 -28.65 0.69 -11.97
N ILE A 275 -27.60 0.23 -12.65
CA ILE A 275 -26.72 1.06 -13.48
C ILE A 275 -27.53 1.73 -14.61
N GLU A 276 -28.43 0.98 -15.26
CA GLU A 276 -29.33 1.51 -16.28
C GLU A 276 -30.27 2.59 -15.72
N GLN A 277 -30.79 2.39 -14.49
CA GLN A 277 -31.74 3.31 -13.84
C GLN A 277 -31.08 4.61 -13.34
N ILE A 278 -29.86 4.55 -12.79
CA ILE A 278 -29.12 5.72 -12.30
C ILE A 278 -28.50 6.53 -13.44
N THR A 279 -28.16 5.87 -14.56
CA THR A 279 -27.35 6.37 -15.68
C THR A 279 -25.86 6.54 -15.35
N LEU A 280 -25.00 6.21 -16.32
CA LEU A 280 -23.54 6.25 -16.18
C LEU A 280 -22.99 7.63 -15.74
N PRO A 281 -23.46 8.79 -16.25
CA PRO A 281 -22.92 10.08 -15.82
C PRO A 281 -23.16 10.41 -14.33
N ARG A 282 -24.28 9.96 -13.75
CA ARG A 282 -24.55 10.16 -12.32
C ARG A 282 -23.74 9.19 -11.48
N LEU A 283 -23.61 7.95 -11.95
CA LEU A 283 -22.81 6.93 -11.29
C LEU A 283 -21.32 7.32 -11.25
N ALA A 284 -20.82 7.90 -12.35
CA ALA A 284 -19.44 8.37 -12.50
C ALA A 284 -19.00 9.32 -11.38
N VAL A 285 -19.89 10.18 -10.88
CA VAL A 285 -19.59 11.09 -9.77
C VAL A 285 -19.30 10.31 -8.50
N THR A 286 -20.11 9.29 -8.21
CA THR A 286 -19.91 8.45 -7.02
C THR A 286 -18.64 7.63 -7.17
N LEU A 287 -18.48 6.89 -8.27
CA LEU A 287 -17.30 6.05 -8.51
C LEU A 287 -16.00 6.86 -8.49
N ASN A 288 -15.98 8.08 -9.06
CA ASN A 288 -14.79 8.94 -8.98
C ASN A 288 -14.47 9.39 -7.55
N THR A 289 -15.46 9.59 -6.68
CA THR A 289 -15.22 9.90 -5.26
C THR A 289 -14.51 8.73 -4.58
N PHE A 290 -14.94 7.49 -4.80
CA PHE A 290 -14.29 6.30 -4.26
C PHE A 290 -12.90 6.05 -4.86
N ARG A 291 -12.74 6.22 -6.17
CA ARG A 291 -11.43 6.14 -6.87
C ARG A 291 -10.39 7.13 -6.35
N ASN A 292 -10.84 8.25 -5.77
CA ASN A 292 -9.98 9.27 -5.17
C ASN A 292 -9.81 9.10 -3.65
N ALA A 293 -10.26 7.98 -3.06
CA ALA A 293 -9.99 7.67 -1.66
C ALA A 293 -8.47 7.66 -1.39
N PRO A 294 -8.03 8.09 -0.19
CA PRO A 294 -6.62 8.27 0.11
C PRO A 294 -5.85 6.94 0.04
N ARG A 295 -4.60 7.02 -0.40
CA ARG A 295 -3.62 5.94 -0.39
C ARG A 295 -2.56 6.25 0.67
N ALA A 296 -1.73 5.27 1.06
CA ALA A 296 -0.59 5.54 1.93
C ALA A 296 0.33 6.62 1.34
N GLU A 297 1.01 7.38 2.21
CA GLU A 297 1.94 8.44 1.81
C GLU A 297 2.94 7.99 0.75
N ASN A 298 3.22 8.86 -0.22
CA ASN A 298 4.16 8.64 -1.32
C ASN A 298 3.92 7.39 -2.18
N THR A 299 2.73 6.77 -2.09
CA THR A 299 2.29 5.79 -3.09
C THR A 299 2.06 6.50 -4.43
N PRO A 300 2.63 6.03 -5.55
CA PRO A 300 2.44 6.66 -6.86
C PRO A 300 0.95 6.90 -7.16
N GLN A 301 0.58 8.16 -7.39
CA GLN A 301 -0.76 8.51 -7.86
C GLN A 301 -0.79 8.36 -9.37
N THR A 302 -1.63 7.47 -9.88
CA THR A 302 -1.98 7.48 -11.30
C THR A 302 -2.99 8.60 -11.50
N THR A 303 -2.51 9.84 -11.69
CA THR A 303 -3.36 10.97 -12.06
C THR A 303 -3.85 10.74 -13.49
N GLN A 304 -4.99 10.08 -13.66
CA GLN A 304 -5.69 10.09 -14.94
C GLN A 304 -6.32 11.48 -15.12
N ASN A 305 -5.66 12.34 -15.90
CA ASN A 305 -6.06 13.73 -16.17
C ASN A 305 -7.40 13.88 -16.91
N THR A 306 -8.06 12.76 -17.27
CA THR A 306 -9.44 12.75 -17.76
C THR A 306 -10.04 11.40 -17.37
N PRO A 307 -11.14 11.34 -16.59
CA PRO A 307 -11.84 10.09 -16.36
C PRO A 307 -12.35 9.60 -17.73
N PRO A 308 -12.01 8.38 -18.19
CA PRO A 308 -12.71 7.81 -19.33
C PRO A 308 -14.21 7.76 -19.02
N ALA A 309 -15.05 7.79 -20.07
CA ALA A 309 -16.47 7.53 -19.88
C ALA A 309 -16.61 6.13 -19.25
N PHE A 310 -17.25 6.05 -18.09
CA PHE A 310 -17.47 4.76 -17.42
C PHE A 310 -18.27 3.85 -18.32
N THR A 311 -17.82 2.62 -18.46
CA THR A 311 -18.54 1.58 -19.19
C THR A 311 -19.38 0.71 -18.26
N LEU A 312 -20.17 -0.22 -18.81
CA LEU A 312 -20.93 -1.16 -17.98
C LEU A 312 -19.98 -2.14 -17.27
N GLU A 313 -18.90 -2.53 -17.95
CA GLU A 313 -17.83 -3.38 -17.43
C GLU A 313 -17.18 -2.71 -16.21
N ASP A 314 -16.87 -1.41 -16.31
CA ASP A 314 -16.35 -0.62 -15.19
C ASP A 314 -17.31 -0.63 -14.00
N ALA A 315 -18.60 -0.37 -14.26
CA ALA A 315 -19.62 -0.28 -13.22
C ALA A 315 -19.93 -1.63 -12.54
N LEU A 316 -19.66 -2.76 -13.22
CA LEU A 316 -19.73 -4.11 -12.66
C LEU A 316 -18.39 -4.59 -12.07
N GLY A 317 -17.37 -3.73 -12.04
CA GLY A 317 -16.09 -4.01 -11.39
C GLY A 317 -15.17 -4.91 -12.19
N GLN A 318 -15.44 -5.07 -13.49
CA GLN A 318 -14.66 -5.89 -14.43
C GLN A 318 -13.95 -5.06 -15.51
N GLY A 319 -14.08 -3.73 -15.49
CA GLY A 319 -13.40 -2.84 -16.41
C GLY A 319 -12.04 -2.35 -15.91
N VAL A 320 -11.73 -1.08 -16.19
CA VAL A 320 -10.44 -0.43 -15.88
C VAL A 320 -10.36 0.14 -14.46
N ILE A 321 -11.48 0.19 -13.74
CA ILE A 321 -11.48 0.59 -12.32
C ILE A 321 -10.71 -0.47 -11.54
N THR A 322 -9.68 -0.01 -10.84
CA THR A 322 -8.85 -0.83 -9.98
C THR A 322 -8.56 -0.09 -8.68
N TYR A 323 -8.34 -0.87 -7.63
CA TYR A 323 -8.02 -0.37 -6.30
C TYR A 323 -6.83 -1.13 -5.72
N SER A 324 -6.04 -0.43 -4.92
CA SER A 324 -5.06 -1.08 -4.05
C SER A 324 -5.70 -1.52 -2.73
N PRO A 325 -5.15 -2.56 -2.07
CA PRO A 325 -5.65 -3.01 -0.77
C PRO A 325 -5.69 -1.90 0.28
N VAL A 326 -4.67 -1.03 0.33
CA VAL A 326 -4.65 0.13 1.23
C VAL A 326 -5.75 1.15 0.91
N GLN A 327 -6.08 1.33 -0.37
CA GLN A 327 -7.17 2.21 -0.77
C GLN A 327 -8.54 1.64 -0.37
N MET A 328 -8.72 0.31 -0.53
CA MET A 328 -9.94 -0.38 -0.06
C MET A 328 -10.08 -0.34 1.47
N ALA A 329 -8.98 -0.41 2.22
CA ALA A 329 -9.00 -0.20 3.67
C ALA A 329 -9.45 1.23 4.00
N ALA A 330 -8.95 2.26 3.30
CA ALA A 330 -9.38 3.64 3.51
C ALA A 330 -10.87 3.87 3.18
N ILE A 331 -11.37 3.28 2.09
CA ILE A 331 -12.80 3.30 1.74
C ILE A 331 -13.63 2.65 2.85
N THR A 332 -13.20 1.50 3.35
CA THR A 332 -13.89 0.78 4.43
C THR A 332 -13.86 1.56 5.74
N ALA A 333 -12.76 2.24 6.04
CA ALA A 333 -12.65 3.12 7.20
C ALA A 333 -13.62 4.29 7.13
N ALA A 334 -13.88 4.86 5.94
CA ALA A 334 -14.89 5.89 5.77
C ALA A 334 -16.27 5.44 6.24
N ILE A 335 -16.63 4.17 6.01
CA ILE A 335 -17.93 3.61 6.37
C ILE A 335 -18.14 3.64 7.89
N ILE A 336 -17.11 3.34 8.69
CA ILE A 336 -17.21 3.41 10.15
C ILE A 336 -16.82 4.78 10.73
N ASN A 337 -16.19 5.65 9.94
CA ASN A 337 -15.81 7.02 10.31
C ASN A 337 -16.77 8.09 9.75
N ASN A 338 -18.08 7.85 9.85
CA ASN A 338 -19.14 8.80 9.46
C ASN A 338 -19.02 9.32 8.01
N GLY A 339 -18.51 8.51 7.10
CA GLY A 339 -18.34 8.84 5.69
C GLY A 339 -17.02 9.50 5.31
N ASN A 340 -16.08 9.66 6.25
CA ASN A 340 -14.78 10.32 6.01
C ASN A 340 -13.62 9.32 6.07
N ALA A 341 -12.94 9.07 4.94
CA ALA A 341 -11.76 8.21 4.89
C ALA A 341 -10.57 8.88 5.57
N PRO A 342 -9.96 8.28 6.60
CA PRO A 342 -8.70 8.76 7.16
C PRO A 342 -7.54 8.52 6.20
N GLN A 343 -6.50 9.35 6.31
CA GLN A 343 -5.26 9.22 5.54
C GLN A 343 -4.40 8.09 6.13
N PRO A 344 -4.15 6.99 5.40
CA PRO A 344 -3.34 5.89 5.90
C PRO A 344 -1.87 6.29 6.08
N TYR A 345 -1.24 5.85 7.17
CA TYR A 345 0.17 6.13 7.45
C TYR A 345 0.86 5.02 8.24
N LEU A 346 2.21 4.99 8.20
CA LEU A 346 3.05 3.92 8.75
C LEU A 346 4.01 4.36 9.88
N VAL A 347 4.22 5.67 10.10
CA VAL A 347 5.15 6.17 11.13
C VAL A 347 4.45 7.09 12.11
N ILE A 348 4.72 6.86 13.39
CA ILE A 348 4.24 7.68 14.50
C ILE A 348 5.16 8.91 14.59
N GLU A 349 4.57 10.08 14.33
CA GLU A 349 5.27 11.36 14.45
C GLU A 349 5.12 11.93 15.86
N SER A 350 6.19 12.55 16.37
CA SER A 350 6.18 13.29 17.64
C SER A 350 6.62 14.74 17.41
N PRO A 351 5.74 15.75 17.60
CA PRO A 351 4.36 15.63 18.10
C PRO A 351 3.41 15.03 17.05
N ALA A 352 2.29 14.44 17.53
CA ALA A 352 1.29 13.84 16.67
C ALA A 352 0.69 14.88 15.70
N THR A 353 0.73 14.57 14.41
CA THR A 353 0.18 15.42 13.34
C THR A 353 -1.27 15.06 13.08
N VAL A 354 -2.18 16.05 13.09
CA VAL A 354 -3.57 15.84 12.65
C VAL A 354 -3.59 15.62 11.15
N ARG A 355 -3.97 14.42 10.72
CA ARG A 355 -4.02 14.05 9.30
C ARG A 355 -5.40 14.41 8.71
N PRO A 356 -5.47 14.91 7.46
CA PRO A 356 -6.73 15.25 6.82
C PRO A 356 -7.53 13.98 6.49
N THR A 357 -8.86 14.10 6.47
CA THR A 357 -9.77 13.05 6.00
C THR A 357 -10.38 13.42 4.65
N THR A 358 -10.66 12.43 3.80
CA THR A 358 -11.35 12.61 2.52
C THR A 358 -12.83 12.21 2.65
N PRO A 359 -13.80 13.10 2.35
CA PRO A 359 -15.21 12.74 2.39
C PRO A 359 -15.55 11.78 1.23
N ILE A 360 -16.06 10.60 1.57
CA ILE A 360 -16.50 9.56 0.62
C ILE A 360 -18.02 9.52 0.51
N THR A 361 -18.72 9.65 1.64
CA THR A 361 -20.18 9.63 1.69
C THR A 361 -20.68 10.41 2.91
N THR A 362 -22.00 10.43 3.14
CA THR A 362 -22.60 11.09 4.31
C THR A 362 -22.65 10.15 5.52
N PRO A 363 -22.72 10.66 6.76
CA PRO A 363 -22.89 9.84 7.95
C PRO A 363 -24.14 8.95 7.91
N GLU A 364 -25.22 9.43 7.29
CA GLU A 364 -26.46 8.67 7.14
C GLU A 364 -26.26 7.45 6.26
N ILE A 365 -25.70 7.65 5.06
CA ILE A 365 -25.42 6.56 4.12
C ILE A 365 -24.40 5.60 4.72
N ALA A 366 -23.36 6.11 5.37
CA ALA A 366 -22.35 5.29 6.06
C ALA A 366 -22.99 4.32 7.06
N ARG A 367 -23.97 4.76 7.87
CA ARG A 367 -24.70 3.87 8.80
C ARG A 367 -25.52 2.80 8.10
N GLN A 368 -26.15 3.12 6.96
CA GLN A 368 -26.89 2.14 6.16
C GLN A 368 -25.96 1.09 5.53
N LEU A 369 -24.79 1.51 5.04
CA LEU A 369 -23.74 0.60 4.57
C LEU A 369 -23.23 -0.30 5.69
N GLN A 370 -23.00 0.24 6.90
CA GLN A 370 -22.61 -0.59 8.05
C GLN A 370 -23.66 -1.67 8.35
N ALA A 371 -24.95 -1.33 8.34
CA ALA A 371 -26.02 -2.30 8.57
C ALA A 371 -26.05 -3.39 7.49
N LEU A 372 -25.83 -3.01 6.23
CA LEU A 372 -25.80 -3.94 5.10
C LEU A 372 -24.58 -4.87 5.15
N MET A 373 -23.40 -4.36 5.51
CA MET A 373 -22.19 -5.15 5.68
C MET A 373 -22.27 -6.11 6.88
N ARG A 374 -22.96 -5.72 7.96
CA ARG A 374 -23.29 -6.65 9.06
C ARG A 374 -24.23 -7.77 8.61
N LEU A 375 -25.20 -7.47 7.76
CA LEU A 375 -26.09 -8.48 7.19
C LEU A 375 -25.32 -9.50 6.33
N SER A 376 -24.33 -9.04 5.55
CA SER A 376 -23.44 -9.95 4.79
C SER A 376 -22.61 -10.88 5.69
N VAL A 377 -22.19 -10.43 6.88
CA VAL A 377 -21.52 -11.28 7.88
C VAL A 377 -22.51 -12.23 8.58
N LEU A 378 -23.78 -11.84 8.70
CA LEU A 378 -24.78 -12.67 9.35
C LEU A 378 -25.22 -13.85 8.48
N GLU A 379 -25.46 -13.62 7.19
CA GLU A 379 -26.08 -14.62 6.30
C GLU A 379 -25.57 -14.60 4.85
N GLY A 380 -24.56 -13.78 4.54
CA GLY A 380 -24.10 -13.52 3.17
C GLY A 380 -22.68 -13.97 2.88
N THR A 381 -22.07 -13.35 1.87
CA THR A 381 -20.72 -13.71 1.37
C THR A 381 -19.63 -13.55 2.43
N ALA A 382 -19.84 -12.66 3.40
CA ALA A 382 -18.89 -12.37 4.47
C ALA A 382 -19.11 -13.22 5.74
N GLN A 383 -19.99 -14.22 5.72
CA GLN A 383 -20.29 -15.04 6.89
C GLN A 383 -19.06 -15.66 7.59
N PRO A 384 -18.03 -16.16 6.87
CA PRO A 384 -16.84 -16.71 7.51
C PRO A 384 -16.05 -15.70 8.36
N ALA A 385 -16.28 -14.39 8.20
CA ALA A 385 -15.65 -13.37 9.04
C ALA A 385 -16.26 -13.27 10.45
N ALA A 386 -17.40 -13.92 10.71
CA ALA A 386 -18.12 -13.80 11.98
C ALA A 386 -17.30 -14.33 13.17
N HIS A 387 -17.10 -13.48 14.17
CA HIS A 387 -16.46 -13.86 15.44
C HIS A 387 -17.39 -13.51 16.61
N ALA A 388 -17.59 -14.47 17.52
CA ALA A 388 -18.51 -14.30 18.64
C ALA A 388 -18.05 -13.17 19.57
N GLY A 389 -18.98 -12.27 19.92
CA GLY A 389 -18.71 -11.15 20.84
C GLY A 389 -18.22 -9.87 20.16
N PHE A 390 -18.00 -9.87 18.84
CA PHE A 390 -17.53 -8.70 18.10
C PHE A 390 -18.57 -8.17 17.10
N ASP A 391 -18.66 -6.85 16.98
CA ASP A 391 -19.51 -6.16 15.99
C ASP A 391 -18.76 -6.03 14.65
N ILE A 392 -18.83 -7.10 13.84
CA ILE A 392 -18.15 -7.19 12.53
C ILE A 392 -19.15 -6.99 11.39
N GLY A 393 -18.77 -6.13 10.44
CA GLY A 393 -19.43 -6.01 9.14
C GLY A 393 -18.41 -6.19 8.03
N GLY A 394 -18.81 -6.81 6.92
CA GLY A 394 -17.88 -7.06 5.81
C GLY A 394 -18.58 -7.33 4.49
N GLN A 395 -17.77 -7.52 3.45
CA GLN A 395 -18.20 -8.05 2.17
C GLN A 395 -17.06 -8.86 1.56
N ALA A 396 -17.38 -10.07 1.11
CA ALA A 396 -16.46 -10.86 0.29
C ALA A 396 -16.86 -10.79 -1.18
N GLY A 397 -15.86 -10.77 -2.06
CA GLY A 397 -16.04 -10.57 -3.48
C GLY A 397 -15.02 -11.31 -4.33
N ILE A 398 -15.33 -11.44 -5.61
CA ILE A 398 -14.43 -12.02 -6.60
C ILE A 398 -14.33 -11.07 -7.79
N GLY A 399 -13.11 -10.88 -8.31
CA GLY A 399 -12.82 -10.20 -9.56
C GLY A 399 -12.05 -11.11 -10.50
N TYR A 400 -12.29 -10.97 -11.80
CA TYR A 400 -11.61 -11.76 -12.84
C TYR A 400 -10.59 -10.92 -13.58
N ALA A 401 -9.31 -11.33 -13.56
CA ALA A 401 -8.19 -10.67 -14.21
C ALA A 401 -7.62 -11.57 -15.31
N GLY A 402 -8.11 -11.39 -16.54
CA GLY A 402 -7.74 -12.25 -17.67
C GLY A 402 -8.20 -13.69 -17.47
N GLU A 403 -7.28 -14.65 -17.54
CA GLU A 403 -7.55 -16.08 -17.29
C GLU A 403 -7.53 -16.46 -15.80
N THR A 404 -7.18 -15.51 -14.93
CA THR A 404 -7.08 -15.70 -13.48
C THR A 404 -8.16 -14.92 -12.74
N SER A 405 -8.27 -15.16 -11.45
CA SER A 405 -9.18 -14.45 -10.56
C SER A 405 -8.47 -14.10 -9.27
N HIS A 406 -9.03 -13.13 -8.57
CA HIS A 406 -8.64 -12.80 -7.21
C HIS A 406 -9.90 -12.62 -6.38
N VAL A 407 -9.79 -12.97 -5.10
CA VAL A 407 -10.83 -12.75 -4.12
C VAL A 407 -10.47 -11.57 -3.25
N TRP A 408 -11.50 -10.87 -2.81
CA TRP A 408 -11.43 -9.76 -1.90
C TRP A 408 -12.23 -10.07 -0.65
N PHE A 409 -11.76 -9.56 0.47
CA PHE A 409 -12.59 -9.26 1.61
C PHE A 409 -12.29 -7.85 2.10
N ILE A 410 -13.34 -7.05 2.29
CA ILE A 410 -13.25 -5.79 3.03
C ILE A 410 -14.16 -5.90 4.26
N GLY A 411 -13.66 -5.46 5.41
CA GLY A 411 -14.41 -5.57 6.64
C GLY A 411 -14.03 -4.54 7.67
N PHE A 412 -14.90 -4.36 8.64
CA PHE A 412 -14.69 -3.52 9.80
C PHE A 412 -15.14 -4.21 11.08
N LEU A 413 -14.58 -3.74 12.18
CA LEU A 413 -15.05 -4.00 13.53
C LEU A 413 -15.21 -2.67 14.25
N ARG A 414 -16.35 -2.45 14.90
CA ARG A 414 -16.58 -1.25 15.71
C ARG A 414 -16.35 -1.52 17.19
N LEU A 415 -15.66 -0.59 17.83
CA LEU A 415 -15.53 -0.47 19.28
C LEU A 415 -16.44 0.65 19.80
N VAL A 416 -16.46 0.80 21.13
CA VAL A 416 -17.13 1.92 21.80
C VAL A 416 -16.45 3.24 21.40
N GLY A 417 -17.20 4.35 21.34
CA GLY A 417 -16.60 5.69 21.19
C GLY A 417 -16.13 6.08 19.79
N ASN A 418 -16.70 5.48 18.74
CA ASN A 418 -16.32 5.72 17.32
C ASN A 418 -14.91 5.23 16.94
N GLN A 419 -14.33 4.37 17.77
CA GLN A 419 -13.11 3.64 17.44
C GLN A 419 -13.44 2.33 16.73
N GLY A 420 -12.48 1.79 16.00
CA GLY A 420 -12.63 0.51 15.33
C GLY A 420 -11.42 0.14 14.49
N PHE A 421 -11.52 -0.99 13.83
CA PHE A 421 -10.52 -1.50 12.91
C PHE A 421 -11.17 -1.81 11.57
N VAL A 422 -10.39 -1.69 10.50
CA VAL A 422 -10.77 -2.17 9.19
C VAL A 422 -9.70 -3.09 8.64
N VAL A 423 -10.12 -4.01 7.79
CA VAL A 423 -9.25 -4.93 7.08
C VAL A 423 -9.59 -4.96 5.61
N SER A 424 -8.55 -5.10 4.79
CA SER A 424 -8.64 -5.34 3.36
C SER A 424 -7.73 -6.51 3.02
N VAL A 425 -8.30 -7.59 2.49
CA VAL A 425 -7.61 -8.82 2.11
C VAL A 425 -7.81 -9.03 0.62
N VAL A 426 -6.72 -9.23 -0.11
CA VAL A 426 -6.75 -9.71 -1.50
C VAL A 426 -5.93 -10.99 -1.61
N ILE A 427 -6.49 -12.00 -2.24
CA ILE A 427 -5.79 -13.26 -2.54
C ILE A 427 -5.91 -13.51 -4.03
N GLU A 428 -4.77 -13.60 -4.69
CA GLU A 428 -4.65 -13.84 -6.12
C GLU A 428 -4.74 -15.34 -6.45
N ASP A 429 -5.12 -15.65 -7.68
CA ASP A 429 -5.18 -17.00 -8.25
C ASP A 429 -6.09 -17.96 -7.48
N THR A 430 -7.20 -17.45 -6.93
CA THR A 430 -8.18 -18.25 -6.19
C THR A 430 -9.61 -17.74 -6.39
N ASN A 431 -10.58 -18.65 -6.17
CA ASN A 431 -12.01 -18.35 -6.15
C ASN A 431 -12.62 -18.49 -4.75
N ASN A 432 -11.81 -18.79 -3.73
CA ASN A 432 -12.29 -19.03 -2.38
C ASN A 432 -12.52 -17.72 -1.62
N THR A 433 -13.68 -17.09 -1.82
CA THR A 433 -14.06 -15.85 -1.13
C THR A 433 -14.20 -16.03 0.38
N GLY A 434 -14.57 -17.23 0.83
CA GLY A 434 -14.70 -17.55 2.24
C GLY A 434 -13.37 -17.50 3.00
N LEU A 435 -12.27 -17.92 2.37
CA LEU A 435 -10.93 -17.83 2.95
C LEU A 435 -10.54 -16.37 3.25
N ALA A 436 -10.75 -15.45 2.29
CA ALA A 436 -10.44 -14.04 2.51
C ALA A 436 -11.29 -13.44 3.66
N ALA A 437 -12.56 -13.84 3.76
CA ALA A 437 -13.44 -13.42 4.84
C ALA A 437 -13.02 -13.98 6.22
N GLU A 438 -12.64 -15.26 6.29
CA GLU A 438 -12.15 -15.89 7.52
C GLU A 438 -10.89 -15.18 8.03
N ILE A 439 -9.89 -14.98 7.16
CA ILE A 439 -8.65 -14.25 7.49
C ILE A 439 -8.97 -12.84 7.99
N GLY A 440 -9.86 -12.12 7.29
CA GLY A 440 -10.22 -10.76 7.67
C GLY A 440 -10.96 -10.69 9.00
N GLY A 441 -11.91 -11.58 9.25
CA GLY A 441 -12.64 -11.66 10.52
C GLY A 441 -11.72 -11.93 11.70
N GLU A 442 -10.77 -12.86 11.52
CA GLU A 442 -9.83 -13.22 12.57
C GLU A 442 -8.90 -12.04 12.92
N LEU A 443 -8.38 -11.35 11.92
CA LEU A 443 -7.53 -10.17 12.14
C LEU A 443 -8.27 -9.01 12.80
N LEU A 444 -9.54 -8.79 12.45
CA LEU A 444 -10.36 -7.80 13.12
C LEU A 444 -10.56 -8.15 14.60
N ALA A 445 -10.90 -9.40 14.91
CA ALA A 445 -11.07 -9.87 16.27
C ALA A 445 -9.77 -9.76 17.10
N LEU A 446 -8.62 -10.13 16.51
CA LEU A 446 -7.31 -9.97 17.14
C LEU A 446 -6.99 -8.51 17.42
N ALA A 447 -7.12 -7.63 16.43
CA ALA A 447 -6.85 -6.20 16.60
C ALA A 447 -7.71 -5.57 17.70
N ALA A 448 -8.97 -6.01 17.82
CA ALA A 448 -9.87 -5.58 18.88
C ALA A 448 -9.47 -6.11 20.26
N ALA A 449 -8.90 -7.31 20.36
CA ALA A 449 -8.46 -7.89 21.62
C ALA A 449 -7.21 -7.20 22.16
N GLU A 450 -6.19 -6.99 21.31
CA GLU A 450 -4.93 -6.36 21.70
C GLU A 450 -5.10 -4.90 22.17
N ASN A 451 -6.04 -4.18 21.55
CA ASN A 451 -6.32 -2.78 21.91
C ASN A 451 -7.39 -2.62 23.02
N GLN A 452 -7.86 -3.72 23.64
CA GLN A 452 -8.72 -3.70 24.83
C GLN A 452 -7.98 -3.99 26.14
N THR A 453 -6.70 -4.35 26.07
CA THR A 453 -5.84 -4.58 27.23
C THR A 453 -5.42 -3.23 27.86
N PRO A 454 -5.63 -3.04 29.18
CA PRO A 454 -5.49 -1.75 29.87
C PRO A 454 -4.05 -1.27 30.08
#